data_AF-S7VP84-F1
#
_entry.id   AF-S7VP84-F1
#
_cell.length_a   1.000
_cell.length_b   1.000
_cell.length_c   1.000
_cell.angle_alpha   90.00
_cell.angle_beta   90.00
_cell.angle_gamma   90.00
#
_symmetry.space_group_name_H-M   'P 1'
#
loop_
_entity.id
_entity.type
_entity.pdbx_description
1 polymer ?
#
loop_
_entity_poly.entity_id
_entity_poly.type
_entity_poly.pdbx_seq_one_letter_code
_entity_poly.pdbx_strand_id
1 'polypeptide(L)'
;MPGIYSFPVGDDFSKYDKDNFEVWDPVRAMYVQNWPYIRNETFPNQNPYWVQNRNQRDFQRDHTISAFTAKLELYSWLDLQGRITYDKIYDKSEFRNYASTQGTVAGPNGGYGMSQSSIDNIYSDLLLIGNKNISADYNLAGTLGFSNRETTSAGLNLSSTVPTSLVFPNYFSVYALNGQYNKGESLRKTMTQAAFGNATLGYKEKFTLILLQEMNGVLLLPNPFSIRRLAFLIF
;
A
#
# COMPACT_ATOMS: atom_id res chain seq x y z
N MET A 1 18.37 8.26 15.48
CA MET A 1 17.90 9.44 16.24
C MET A 1 19.12 10.30 16.58
N PRO A 2 19.28 11.50 16.00
CA PRO A 2 20.53 12.28 16.12
C PRO A 2 20.79 12.85 17.53
N GLY A 3 19.74 13.09 18.32
CA GLY A 3 19.87 13.80 19.60
C GLY A 3 20.72 13.11 20.67
N ILE A 4 20.72 11.77 20.71
CA ILE A 4 21.63 11.00 21.58
C ILE A 4 23.08 11.13 21.11
N TYR A 5 23.32 11.07 19.80
CA TYR A 5 24.68 11.12 19.25
C TYR A 5 25.35 12.48 19.43
N SER A 6 24.56 13.55 19.55
CA SER A 6 25.03 14.91 19.80
C SER A 6 24.91 15.35 21.26
N PHE A 7 24.55 14.43 22.18
CA PHE A 7 24.44 14.75 23.60
C PHE A 7 25.83 15.08 24.17
N PRO A 8 26.01 16.18 24.95
CA PRO A 8 27.32 16.58 25.45
C PRO A 8 27.93 15.52 26.37
N VAL A 9 29.22 15.24 26.20
CA VAL A 9 29.97 14.21 26.94
C VAL A 9 30.18 14.54 28.45
N GLY A 10 29.47 15.52 28.99
CA GLY A 10 29.59 15.94 30.40
C GLY A 10 28.28 16.42 31.04
N ASP A 11 27.15 16.31 30.34
CA ASP A 11 25.84 16.56 30.96
C ASP A 11 25.21 15.24 31.44
N ASP A 12 24.29 15.35 32.37
CA ASP A 12 23.58 14.20 32.94
C ASP A 12 22.28 13.94 32.18
N PHE A 13 22.23 12.81 31.49
CA PHE A 13 21.06 12.40 30.71
C PHE A 13 19.85 12.04 31.58
N SER A 14 20.03 11.74 32.88
CA SER A 14 18.93 11.43 33.80
C SER A 14 17.89 12.56 33.86
N LYS A 15 18.31 13.81 33.63
CA LYS A 15 17.44 14.99 33.55
C LYS A 15 16.43 14.96 32.40
N TYR A 16 16.64 14.09 31.41
CA TYR A 16 15.88 14.03 30.16
C TYR A 16 15.40 12.60 29.84
N ASP A 17 15.45 11.71 30.82
CA ASP A 17 15.11 10.31 30.65
C ASP A 17 13.60 10.07 30.48
N LYS A 18 13.18 8.80 30.51
CA LYS A 18 11.77 8.41 30.34
C LYS A 18 10.81 9.03 31.36
N ASP A 19 11.29 9.49 32.51
CA ASP A 19 10.46 10.06 33.57
C ASP A 19 10.49 11.60 33.52
N ASN A 20 11.46 12.19 32.82
CA ASN A 20 11.70 13.64 32.76
C ASN A 20 11.71 14.23 31.34
N PHE A 21 11.23 13.51 30.33
CA PHE A 21 11.27 13.95 28.93
C PHE A 21 10.30 15.08 28.57
N GLU A 22 9.36 15.41 29.46
CA GLU A 22 8.41 16.52 29.29
C GLU A 22 8.25 17.32 30.59
N VAL A 23 7.95 18.61 30.45
CA VAL A 23 7.73 19.55 31.55
C VAL A 23 6.47 20.37 31.29
N TRP A 24 5.73 20.73 32.33
CA TRP A 24 4.55 21.57 32.20
C TRP A 24 4.94 23.02 31.87
N ASP A 25 4.40 23.56 30.78
CA ASP A 25 4.52 24.98 30.42
C ASP A 25 3.27 25.74 30.89
N PRO A 26 3.36 26.63 31.89
CA PRO A 26 2.22 27.37 32.42
C PRO A 26 1.69 28.44 31.46
N VAL A 27 2.49 28.91 30.51
CA VAL A 27 2.07 29.92 29.52
C VAL A 27 1.24 29.26 28.43
N ARG A 28 1.66 28.08 27.98
CA ARG A 28 0.95 27.32 26.94
C ARG A 28 -0.12 26.38 27.49
N ALA A 29 -0.18 26.20 28.82
CA ALA A 29 -1.07 25.30 29.53
C ALA A 29 -1.02 23.85 28.96
N MET A 30 0.18 23.36 28.68
CA MET A 30 0.40 22.02 28.14
C MET A 30 1.81 21.51 28.49
N TYR A 31 2.01 20.19 28.39
CA TYR A 31 3.33 19.60 28.48
C TYR A 31 4.15 19.88 27.21
N VAL A 32 5.39 20.32 27.42
CA VAL A 32 6.36 20.57 26.36
C VAL A 32 7.58 19.68 26.54
N GLN A 33 8.28 19.44 25.43
CA GLN A 33 9.48 18.63 25.40
C GLN A 33 10.57 19.24 26.30
N ASN A 34 11.06 18.46 27.25
CA ASN A 34 12.22 18.81 28.07
C ASN A 34 13.50 18.42 27.33
N TRP A 35 14.01 19.33 26.49
CA TRP A 35 15.23 19.14 25.72
C TRP A 35 15.89 20.50 25.41
N PRO A 36 16.95 20.91 26.15
CA PRO A 36 17.59 22.21 25.93
C PRO A 36 18.43 22.25 24.65
N TYR A 37 18.63 21.10 24.01
CA TYR A 37 19.42 20.94 22.79
C TYR A 37 18.58 21.05 21.52
N ILE A 38 17.33 21.51 21.61
CA ILE A 38 16.53 22.00 20.48
C ILE A 38 17.21 23.26 19.94
N ARG A 39 18.20 23.06 19.09
CA ARG A 39 18.79 24.14 18.31
C ARG A 39 17.97 24.23 17.03
N ASN A 40 17.55 25.43 16.66
CA ASN A 40 16.79 25.69 15.43
C ASN A 40 17.69 25.49 14.18
N GLU A 41 18.28 24.30 14.08
CA GLU A 41 19.24 23.85 13.08
C GLU A 41 18.53 22.96 12.05
N THR A 42 19.17 22.75 10.90
CA THR A 42 18.69 21.89 9.81
C THR A 42 18.43 20.44 10.26
N PHE A 43 19.03 20.01 11.37
CA PHE A 43 18.86 18.67 11.94
C PHE A 43 17.79 18.65 13.04
N PRO A 44 16.82 17.70 12.99
CA PRO A 44 15.77 17.63 13.99
C PRO A 44 16.27 16.99 15.30
N ASN A 45 16.95 17.77 16.13
CA ASN A 45 17.40 17.33 17.45
C ASN A 45 16.22 17.32 18.43
N GLN A 46 15.93 16.16 19.03
CA GLN A 46 14.81 15.95 19.94
C GLN A 46 15.18 14.95 21.03
N ASN A 47 14.51 15.07 22.17
CA ASN A 47 14.55 14.08 23.23
C ASN A 47 14.03 12.73 22.67
N PRO A 48 14.79 11.64 22.83
CA PRO A 48 14.40 10.35 22.29
C PRO A 48 13.09 9.80 22.86
N TYR A 49 12.85 10.00 24.15
CA TYR A 49 11.61 9.59 24.81
C TYR A 49 10.43 10.46 24.38
N TRP A 50 10.66 11.73 24.03
CA TRP A 50 9.63 12.55 23.40
C TRP A 50 9.23 12.00 22.04
N VAL A 51 10.20 11.70 21.16
CA VAL A 51 9.90 11.13 19.83
C VAL A 51 9.11 9.83 19.98
N GLN A 52 9.51 8.95 20.90
CA GLN A 52 8.83 7.69 21.14
C GLN A 52 7.38 7.84 21.62
N ASN A 53 7.12 8.78 22.53
CA ASN A 53 5.82 8.88 23.20
C ASN A 53 4.88 9.94 22.59
N ARG A 54 5.43 10.93 21.87
CA ARG A 54 4.72 12.14 21.42
C ARG A 54 4.85 12.40 19.91
N ASN A 55 5.71 11.68 19.18
CA ASN A 55 5.70 11.65 17.71
C ASN A 55 5.21 10.29 17.22
N GLN A 56 3.92 10.03 17.42
CA GLN A 56 3.32 8.73 17.14
C GLN A 56 2.98 8.58 15.66
N ARG A 57 3.15 7.37 15.16
CA ARG A 57 2.67 6.97 13.84
C ARG A 57 1.93 5.65 13.97
N ASP A 58 0.65 5.68 13.63
CA ASP A 58 -0.18 4.48 13.57
C ASP A 58 -0.24 4.00 12.12
N PHE A 59 -0.24 2.68 11.94
CA PHE A 59 -0.43 2.02 10.66
C PHE A 59 -1.42 0.88 10.85
N GLN A 60 -2.48 0.88 10.06
CA GLN A 60 -3.49 -0.16 10.00
C GLN A 60 -3.57 -0.67 8.57
N ARG A 61 -3.62 -1.99 8.43
CA ARG A 61 -3.77 -2.67 7.15
C ARG A 61 -4.86 -3.71 7.26
N ASP A 62 -5.87 -3.58 6.42
CA ASP A 62 -6.89 -4.59 6.21
C ASP A 62 -6.62 -5.29 4.88
N HIS A 63 -6.59 -6.61 4.90
CA HIS A 63 -6.33 -7.43 3.71
C HIS A 63 -7.39 -8.52 3.61
N THR A 64 -8.19 -8.46 2.56
CA THR A 64 -9.28 -9.41 2.31
C THR A 64 -9.06 -10.11 0.98
N ILE A 65 -9.00 -11.44 1.02
CA ILE A 65 -8.92 -12.28 -0.19
C ILE A 65 -10.15 -13.17 -0.22
N SER A 66 -10.80 -13.25 -1.37
CA SER A 66 -11.93 -14.13 -1.62
C SER A 66 -11.75 -14.78 -2.98
N ALA A 67 -11.88 -16.10 -3.04
CA ALA A 67 -11.72 -16.86 -4.27
C ALA A 67 -12.95 -17.75 -4.50
N PHE A 68 -13.45 -17.75 -5.73
CA PHE A 68 -14.53 -18.59 -6.19
C PHE A 68 -14.07 -19.37 -7.42
N THR A 69 -14.39 -20.66 -7.46
CA THR A 69 -14.10 -21.52 -8.60
C THR A 69 -15.31 -22.39 -8.90
N ALA A 70 -15.72 -22.42 -10.15
CA ALA A 70 -16.77 -23.28 -10.66
C ALA A 70 -16.21 -24.17 -11.77
N LYS A 71 -16.54 -25.45 -11.73
CA LYS A 71 -16.17 -26.43 -12.74
C LYS A 71 -17.44 -27.07 -13.30
N LEU A 72 -17.54 -27.12 -14.62
CA LEU A 72 -18.60 -27.81 -15.34
C LEU A 72 -17.95 -28.85 -16.25
N GLU A 73 -18.35 -30.11 -16.07
CA GLU A 73 -17.91 -31.21 -16.94
C GLU A 73 -18.79 -31.21 -18.19
N LEU A 74 -18.21 -30.87 -19.35
CA LEU A 74 -18.93 -30.84 -20.62
C LEU A 74 -18.99 -32.23 -21.24
N TYR A 75 -17.87 -32.94 -21.18
CA TYR A 75 -17.71 -34.33 -21.59
C TYR A 75 -16.75 -35.02 -20.62
N SER A 76 -16.68 -36.35 -20.62
CA SER A 76 -15.76 -37.13 -19.77
C SER A 76 -14.28 -36.79 -19.93
N TRP A 77 -13.91 -36.09 -21.01
CA TRP A 77 -12.56 -35.66 -21.33
C TRP A 77 -12.39 -34.13 -21.39
N LEU A 78 -13.45 -33.35 -21.13
CA LEU A 78 -13.47 -31.90 -21.34
C LEU A 78 -14.22 -31.16 -20.24
N ASP A 79 -13.52 -30.25 -19.58
CA ASP A 79 -14.00 -29.43 -18.48
C ASP A 79 -13.97 -27.94 -18.84
N LEU A 80 -15.03 -27.21 -18.48
CA LEU A 80 -15.03 -25.76 -18.44
C LEU A 80 -14.89 -25.29 -16.99
N GLN A 81 -13.89 -24.47 -16.69
CA GLN A 81 -13.62 -23.98 -15.35
C GLN A 81 -13.53 -22.45 -15.35
N GLY A 82 -14.32 -21.81 -14.49
CA GLY A 82 -14.22 -20.39 -14.20
C GLY A 82 -13.57 -20.18 -12.83
N ARG A 83 -12.65 -19.22 -12.73
CA ARG A 83 -12.02 -18.80 -11.46
C ARG A 83 -12.15 -17.29 -11.31
N ILE A 84 -12.52 -16.82 -10.13
CA ILE A 84 -12.52 -15.39 -9.80
C ILE A 84 -11.87 -15.22 -8.45
N THR A 85 -10.92 -14.30 -8.35
CA THR A 85 -10.28 -13.93 -7.08
C THR A 85 -10.39 -12.43 -6.89
N TYR A 86 -10.97 -12.00 -5.77
CA TYR A 86 -10.94 -10.62 -5.30
C TYR A 86 -9.94 -10.51 -4.17
N ASP A 87 -8.98 -9.60 -4.32
CA ASP A 87 -7.95 -9.30 -3.33
C ASP A 87 -7.95 -7.79 -3.09
N LYS A 88 -8.27 -7.39 -1.86
CA LYS A 88 -8.37 -5.99 -1.44
C LYS A 88 -7.40 -5.73 -0.29
N ILE A 89 -6.55 -4.74 -0.47
CA ILE A 89 -5.71 -4.17 0.59
C ILE A 89 -6.18 -2.74 0.84
N TYR A 90 -6.47 -2.41 2.10
CA TYR A 90 -6.71 -1.04 2.55
C TYR A 90 -5.70 -0.69 3.64
N ASP A 91 -4.94 0.36 3.40
CA ASP A 91 -3.97 0.90 4.35
C ASP A 91 -4.42 2.26 4.84
N LYS A 92 -4.34 2.44 6.16
CA LYS A 92 -4.51 3.74 6.81
C LYS A 92 -3.28 4.00 7.68
N SER A 93 -2.67 5.17 7.49
CA SER A 93 -1.63 5.66 8.39
C SER A 93 -2.00 7.02 8.91
N GLU A 94 -1.75 7.24 10.19
CA GLU A 94 -1.84 8.55 10.82
C GLU A 94 -0.48 8.87 11.44
N PHE A 95 -0.07 10.13 11.36
CA PHE A 95 1.05 10.64 12.12
C PHE A 95 0.60 11.82 12.98
N ARG A 96 1.07 11.82 14.22
CA ARG A 96 0.69 12.76 15.27
C ARG A 96 1.96 13.25 15.95
N ASN A 97 2.35 14.48 15.63
CA ASN A 97 3.47 15.15 16.26
C ASN A 97 2.93 16.20 17.24
N TYR A 98 3.24 16.05 18.52
CA TYR A 98 2.77 17.00 19.54
C TYR A 98 3.40 18.39 19.38
N ALA A 99 2.71 19.39 19.89
CA ALA A 99 3.22 20.74 20.04
C ALA A 99 4.51 20.74 20.88
N SER A 100 5.46 21.62 20.56
CA SER A 100 6.86 21.64 21.04
C SER A 100 7.81 20.58 20.47
N THR A 101 7.31 19.70 19.59
CA THR A 101 8.19 18.99 18.65
C THR A 101 9.00 19.99 17.83
N GLN A 102 10.23 19.61 17.48
CA GLN A 102 11.17 20.47 16.77
C GLN A 102 10.51 21.17 15.57
N GLY A 103 10.80 22.46 15.40
CA GLY A 103 10.19 23.33 14.40
C GLY A 103 10.43 22.94 12.94
N THR A 104 11.38 22.06 12.64
CA THR A 104 11.58 21.48 11.30
C THR A 104 10.65 20.29 11.02
N VAL A 105 10.03 19.72 12.05
CA VAL A 105 9.19 18.51 11.99
C VAL A 105 7.70 18.84 12.18
N ALA A 106 7.38 19.77 13.07
CA ALA A 106 6.02 20.18 13.36
C ALA A 106 5.93 21.68 13.60
N GLY A 107 4.76 22.26 13.34
CA GLY A 107 4.50 23.65 13.67
C GLY A 107 4.28 23.86 15.18
N PRO A 108 4.08 25.11 15.62
CA PRO A 108 3.97 25.47 17.04
C PRO A 108 2.93 24.67 17.82
N ASN A 109 1.79 24.34 17.20
CA ASN A 109 0.67 23.59 17.79
C ASN A 109 0.71 22.08 17.49
N GLY A 110 1.82 21.61 16.93
CA GLY A 110 2.00 20.23 16.50
C GLY A 110 1.71 20.04 15.01
N GLY A 111 1.62 18.78 14.62
CA GLY A 111 1.34 18.37 13.26
C GLY A 111 0.51 17.09 13.23
N TYR A 112 -0.41 17.05 12.27
CA TYR A 112 -1.27 15.90 12.02
C TYR A 112 -1.22 15.58 10.53
N GLY A 113 -1.22 14.30 10.20
CA GLY A 113 -1.59 13.90 8.86
C GLY A 113 -2.06 12.47 8.81
N MET A 114 -2.80 12.19 7.75
CA MET A 114 -3.44 10.93 7.48
C MET A 114 -3.22 10.58 6.01
N SER A 115 -2.86 9.33 5.77
CA SER A 115 -2.84 8.74 4.44
C SER A 115 -3.74 7.52 4.42
N GLN A 116 -4.56 7.41 3.38
CA GLN A 116 -5.35 6.23 3.09
C GLN A 116 -5.00 5.76 1.69
N SER A 117 -4.83 4.46 1.50
CA SER A 117 -4.68 3.88 0.17
C SER A 117 -5.41 2.57 0.07
N SER A 118 -6.01 2.31 -1.08
CA SER A 118 -6.63 1.03 -1.39
C SER A 118 -6.05 0.47 -2.68
N ILE A 119 -5.85 -0.85 -2.70
CA ILE A 119 -5.54 -1.62 -3.89
C ILE A 119 -6.55 -2.75 -3.97
N ASP A 120 -7.37 -2.70 -5.02
CA ASP A 120 -8.38 -3.69 -5.33
C ASP A 120 -7.93 -4.45 -6.59
N ASN A 121 -7.68 -5.74 -6.46
CA ASN A 121 -7.35 -6.64 -7.56
C ASN A 121 -8.50 -7.62 -7.79
N ILE A 122 -8.98 -7.70 -9.03
CA ILE A 122 -9.90 -8.74 -9.49
C ILE A 122 -9.17 -9.55 -10.55
N TYR A 123 -8.98 -10.83 -10.28
CA TYR A 123 -8.50 -11.82 -11.24
C TYR A 123 -9.69 -12.66 -11.69
N SER A 124 -9.80 -12.92 -12.98
CA SER A 124 -10.88 -13.71 -13.56
C SER A 124 -10.34 -14.55 -14.70
N ASP A 125 -10.41 -15.86 -14.56
CA ASP A 125 -9.95 -16.82 -15.55
C ASP A 125 -11.10 -17.69 -16.04
N LEU A 126 -11.12 -17.95 -17.34
CA LEU A 126 -11.96 -18.96 -17.97
C LEU A 126 -11.06 -19.97 -18.67
N LEU A 127 -11.14 -21.23 -18.25
CA LEU A 127 -10.28 -22.31 -18.69
C LEU A 127 -11.12 -23.42 -19.33
N LEU A 128 -10.73 -23.86 -20.51
CA LEU A 128 -11.19 -25.09 -21.14
C LEU A 128 -10.07 -26.13 -21.01
N ILE A 129 -10.30 -27.17 -20.22
CA ILE A 129 -9.30 -28.17 -19.86
C ILE A 129 -9.70 -29.50 -20.49
N GLY A 130 -8.86 -30.04 -21.36
CA GLY A 130 -9.09 -31.29 -22.06
C GLY A 130 -8.07 -32.35 -21.70
N ASN A 131 -8.50 -33.59 -21.52
CA ASN A 131 -7.63 -34.76 -21.37
C ASN A 131 -8.32 -35.97 -22.00
N LYS A 132 -7.86 -36.35 -23.19
CA LYS A 132 -8.47 -37.42 -23.99
C LYS A 132 -7.43 -38.44 -24.44
N ASN A 133 -7.69 -39.70 -24.10
CA ASN A 133 -7.01 -40.83 -24.72
C ASN A 133 -7.53 -40.99 -26.15
N ILE A 134 -6.66 -40.73 -27.13
CA ILE A 134 -6.99 -40.86 -28.56
C ILE A 134 -6.94 -42.34 -28.97
N SER A 135 -6.04 -43.11 -28.36
CA SER A 135 -5.93 -44.57 -28.53
C SER A 135 -5.25 -45.17 -27.30
N ALA A 136 -5.00 -46.50 -27.30
CA ALA A 136 -4.27 -47.17 -26.23
C ALA A 136 -2.85 -46.61 -26.00
N ASP A 137 -2.23 -46.02 -27.03
CA ASP A 137 -0.84 -45.58 -26.99
C ASP A 137 -0.66 -44.06 -26.95
N TYR A 138 -1.73 -43.28 -27.21
CA TYR A 138 -1.69 -41.83 -27.38
C TYR A 138 -2.68 -41.12 -26.46
N ASN A 139 -2.17 -40.17 -25.67
CA ASN A 139 -2.97 -39.25 -24.87
C ASN A 139 -2.71 -37.80 -25.30
N LEU A 140 -3.79 -37.03 -25.47
CA LEU A 140 -3.73 -35.59 -25.67
C LEU A 140 -4.38 -34.89 -24.47
N ALA A 141 -3.57 -34.11 -23.75
CA ALA A 141 -4.03 -33.20 -22.73
C ALA A 141 -3.74 -31.75 -23.14
N GLY A 142 -4.53 -30.82 -22.66
CA GLY A 142 -4.31 -29.41 -22.95
C GLY A 142 -5.21 -28.50 -22.16
N THR A 143 -4.88 -27.22 -22.15
CA THR A 143 -5.70 -26.19 -21.55
C THR A 143 -5.70 -24.98 -22.47
N LEU A 144 -6.87 -24.43 -22.74
CA LEU A 144 -7.04 -23.12 -23.36
C LEU A 144 -7.63 -22.19 -22.32
N GLY A 145 -7.06 -21.01 -22.14
CA GLY A 145 -7.41 -20.09 -21.09
C GLY A 145 -7.53 -18.67 -21.58
N PHE A 146 -8.45 -17.93 -20.98
CA PHE A 146 -8.50 -16.48 -21.03
C PHE A 146 -8.45 -15.97 -19.59
N SER A 147 -7.61 -14.98 -19.33
CA SER A 147 -7.50 -14.31 -18.03
C SER A 147 -7.70 -12.82 -18.18
N ASN A 148 -8.31 -12.23 -17.16
CA ASN A 148 -8.48 -10.81 -16.99
C ASN A 148 -8.06 -10.43 -15.58
N ARG A 149 -7.14 -9.48 -15.48
CA ARG A 149 -6.73 -8.86 -14.23
C ARG A 149 -7.09 -7.39 -14.25
N GLU A 150 -7.91 -6.96 -13.32
CA GLU A 150 -8.20 -5.56 -13.07
C GLU A 150 -7.56 -5.14 -11.75
N THR A 151 -6.81 -4.05 -11.76
CA THR A 151 -6.24 -3.44 -10.55
C THR A 151 -6.72 -2.00 -10.48
N THR A 152 -7.38 -1.65 -9.38
CA THR A 152 -7.74 -0.27 -9.03
C THR A 152 -6.92 0.16 -7.82
N SER A 153 -6.20 1.27 -7.93
CA SER A 153 -5.45 1.88 -6.85
C SER A 153 -6.00 3.27 -6.56
N ALA A 154 -6.35 3.54 -5.31
CA ALA A 154 -6.78 4.85 -4.85
C ALA A 154 -5.90 5.31 -3.68
N GLY A 155 -5.70 6.61 -3.55
CA GLY A 155 -4.91 7.21 -2.49
C GLY A 155 -5.46 8.57 -2.09
N LEU A 156 -5.49 8.83 -0.79
CA LEU A 156 -5.80 10.11 -0.18
C LEU A 156 -4.73 10.45 0.84
N ASN A 157 -4.20 11.66 0.77
CA ASN A 157 -3.18 12.15 1.71
C ASN A 157 -3.56 13.55 2.16
N LEU A 158 -3.58 13.76 3.47
CA LEU A 158 -3.84 15.06 4.10
C LEU A 158 -2.82 15.26 5.20
N SER A 159 -2.14 16.41 5.23
CA SER A 159 -1.26 16.72 6.35
C SER A 159 -1.04 18.21 6.57
N SER A 160 -0.94 18.60 7.83
CA SER A 160 -0.51 19.94 8.24
C SER A 160 0.87 20.26 7.68
N THR A 161 1.15 21.53 7.43
CA THR A 161 2.51 22.00 7.16
C THR A 161 3.11 22.61 8.42
N VAL A 162 4.45 22.68 8.49
CA VAL A 162 5.14 23.36 9.59
C VAL A 162 4.69 24.83 9.74
N PRO A 163 4.58 25.64 8.66
CA PRO A 163 4.14 27.03 8.77
C PRO A 163 2.71 27.22 9.28
N THR A 164 1.78 26.36 8.90
CA THR A 164 0.36 26.54 9.23
C THR A 164 -0.07 25.82 10.49
N SER A 165 0.59 24.70 10.83
CA SER A 165 0.35 23.90 12.03
C SER A 165 -1.13 23.51 12.22
N LEU A 166 -1.49 23.13 13.44
CA LEU A 166 -2.86 22.83 13.85
C LEU A 166 -3.52 24.07 14.45
N VAL A 167 -4.84 24.19 14.29
CA VAL A 167 -5.64 25.25 14.93
C VAL A 167 -5.54 25.15 16.45
N PHE A 168 -5.68 23.94 17.00
CA PHE A 168 -5.60 23.67 18.42
C PHE A 168 -4.38 22.79 18.74
N PRO A 169 -3.61 23.10 19.80
CA PRO A 169 -2.48 22.27 20.22
C PRO A 169 -2.90 20.83 20.49
N ASN A 170 -2.18 19.86 19.92
CA ASN A 170 -2.36 18.43 20.15
C ASN A 170 -3.75 17.86 19.83
N TYR A 171 -4.57 18.58 19.06
CA TYR A 171 -5.85 18.06 18.56
C TYR A 171 -5.64 17.41 17.18
N PHE A 172 -5.39 16.11 17.18
CA PHE A 172 -5.04 15.36 15.97
C PHE A 172 -6.28 14.94 15.18
N SER A 173 -6.75 15.86 14.34
CA SER A 173 -7.90 15.62 13.48
C SER A 173 -7.78 16.40 12.18
N VAL A 174 -8.43 15.92 11.13
CA VAL A 174 -8.53 16.65 9.85
C VAL A 174 -9.21 18.02 10.07
N TYR A 175 -10.13 18.12 11.02
CA TYR A 175 -10.79 19.38 11.41
C TYR A 175 -9.83 20.40 12.02
N ALA A 176 -8.68 19.96 12.52
CA ALA A 176 -7.68 20.82 13.14
C ALA A 176 -6.65 21.36 12.12
N LEU A 177 -6.70 20.90 10.86
CA LEU A 177 -5.79 21.38 9.82
C LEU A 177 -6.08 22.86 9.54
N ASN A 178 -5.04 23.68 9.58
CA ASN A 178 -5.15 25.13 9.43
C ASN A 178 -4.50 25.62 8.12
N GLY A 179 -5.01 26.73 7.59
CA GLY A 179 -4.45 27.42 6.44
C GLY A 179 -4.23 26.53 5.22
N GLN A 180 -3.08 26.71 4.55
CA GLN A 180 -2.60 25.80 3.50
C GLN A 180 -2.02 24.53 4.13
N TYR A 181 -2.56 23.38 3.72
CA TYR A 181 -2.10 22.06 4.14
C TYR A 181 -1.84 21.18 2.91
N ASN A 182 -1.02 20.15 3.07
CA ASN A 182 -0.76 19.21 1.99
C ASN A 182 -2.01 18.37 1.74
N LYS A 183 -2.40 18.29 0.47
CA LYS A 183 -3.51 17.45 0.02
C LYS A 183 -3.12 16.76 -1.27
N GLY A 184 -3.46 15.49 -1.38
CA GLY A 184 -3.23 14.70 -2.58
C GLY A 184 -4.29 13.62 -2.69
N GLU A 185 -4.83 13.46 -3.89
CA GLU A 185 -5.76 12.40 -4.22
C GLU A 185 -5.30 11.74 -5.51
N SER A 186 -5.39 10.42 -5.57
CA SER A 186 -5.07 9.67 -6.77
C SER A 186 -6.05 8.53 -6.97
N LEU A 187 -6.37 8.27 -8.24
CA LEU A 187 -7.10 7.10 -8.69
C LEU A 187 -6.39 6.60 -9.94
N ARG A 188 -6.17 5.28 -10.02
CA ARG A 188 -5.59 4.62 -11.17
C ARG A 188 -6.29 3.28 -11.37
N LYS A 189 -6.68 2.99 -12.60
CA LYS A 189 -7.27 1.72 -12.97
C LYS A 189 -6.51 1.11 -14.15
N THR A 190 -6.06 -0.12 -14.00
CA THR A 190 -5.34 -0.86 -15.03
C THR A 190 -6.00 -2.21 -15.25
N MET A 191 -6.11 -2.62 -16.51
CA MET A 191 -6.66 -3.91 -16.88
C MET A 191 -5.67 -4.64 -17.80
N THR A 192 -5.37 -5.89 -17.49
CA THR A 192 -4.52 -6.75 -18.31
C THR A 192 -5.34 -7.97 -18.72
N GLN A 193 -5.32 -8.29 -20.00
CA GLN A 193 -6.02 -9.44 -20.57
C GLN A 193 -5.00 -10.34 -21.23
N ALA A 194 -5.13 -11.64 -21.00
CA ALA A 194 -4.29 -12.63 -21.64
C ALA A 194 -5.10 -13.80 -22.17
N ALA A 195 -4.78 -14.25 -23.38
CA ALA A 195 -5.21 -15.55 -23.88
C ALA A 195 -4.00 -16.47 -23.89
N PHE A 196 -4.14 -17.69 -23.37
CA PHE A 196 -3.06 -18.65 -23.29
C PHE A 196 -3.53 -20.06 -23.61
N GLY A 197 -2.62 -20.88 -24.07
CA GLY A 197 -2.90 -22.25 -24.43
C GLY A 197 -1.71 -23.15 -24.17
N ASN A 198 -1.99 -24.37 -23.74
CA ASN A 198 -1.03 -25.45 -23.77
C ASN A 198 -1.64 -26.72 -24.37
N ALA A 199 -0.78 -27.50 -25.01
CA ALA A 199 -1.09 -28.84 -25.47
C ALA A 199 0.09 -29.76 -25.16
N THR A 200 -0.24 -30.93 -24.62
CA THR A 200 0.68 -32.00 -24.28
C THR A 200 0.27 -33.28 -24.98
N LEU A 201 1.12 -33.78 -25.87
CA LEU A 201 0.94 -35.08 -26.51
C LEU A 201 1.86 -36.10 -25.84
N GLY A 202 1.26 -37.15 -25.28
CA GLY A 202 1.96 -38.27 -24.67
C GLY A 202 1.89 -39.51 -25.56
N TYR A 203 3.03 -40.19 -25.73
CA TYR A 203 3.13 -41.49 -26.40
C TYR A 203 3.78 -42.54 -25.50
N LYS A 204 3.06 -43.64 -25.22
CA LYS A 204 3.51 -44.80 -24.43
C LYS A 204 4.29 -44.48 -23.15
N GLU A 205 3.95 -43.37 -22.47
CA GLU A 205 4.65 -42.86 -21.28
C GLU A 205 6.18 -42.61 -21.47
N LYS A 206 6.67 -42.59 -22.73
CA LYS A 206 8.10 -42.47 -23.07
C LYS A 206 8.48 -41.10 -23.62
N PHE A 207 7.55 -40.42 -24.28
CA PHE A 207 7.78 -39.11 -24.91
C PHE A 207 6.63 -38.15 -24.62
N THR A 208 6.99 -36.93 -24.22
CA THR A 208 6.08 -35.83 -23.91
C THR A 208 6.52 -34.59 -24.67
N LEU A 209 5.64 -34.00 -25.48
CA LEU A 209 5.87 -32.71 -26.14
C LEU A 209 4.92 -31.67 -25.56
N ILE A 210 5.43 -30.50 -25.18
CA ILE A 210 4.65 -29.38 -24.62
C ILE A 210 4.75 -28.18 -25.57
N LEU A 211 3.61 -27.63 -25.97
CA LEU A 211 3.50 -26.33 -26.65
C LEU A 211 2.86 -25.33 -25.68
N LEU A 212 3.40 -24.11 -25.59
CA LEU A 212 2.87 -23.00 -24.80
C LEU A 212 2.78 -21.75 -25.67
N GLN A 213 1.66 -21.03 -25.61
CA GLN A 213 1.48 -19.74 -26.26
C GLN A 213 0.71 -18.79 -25.33
N GLU A 214 1.14 -17.53 -25.23
CA GLU A 214 0.50 -16.50 -24.42
C GLU A 214 0.48 -15.18 -25.19
N MET A 215 -0.67 -14.50 -25.25
CA MET A 215 -0.80 -13.17 -25.84
C MET A 215 -1.34 -12.20 -24.80
N ASN A 216 -0.62 -11.10 -24.57
CA ASN A 216 -0.91 -10.14 -23.52
C ASN A 216 -1.35 -8.77 -24.06
N GLY A 217 -2.35 -8.16 -23.43
CA GLY A 217 -2.77 -6.78 -23.70
C GLY A 217 -2.96 -6.00 -22.41
N VAL A 218 -2.47 -4.75 -22.36
CA VAL A 218 -2.65 -3.85 -21.21
C VAL A 218 -3.48 -2.65 -21.62
N LEU A 219 -4.62 -2.47 -20.96
CA LEU A 219 -5.47 -1.30 -21.08
C LEU A 219 -5.32 -0.41 -19.84
N LEU A 220 -4.85 0.81 -20.05
CA LEU A 220 -4.94 1.87 -19.05
C LEU A 220 -6.32 2.53 -19.20
N LEU A 221 -7.18 2.34 -18.20
CA LEU A 221 -8.46 3.05 -18.18
C LEU A 221 -8.20 4.48 -17.74
N PRO A 222 -8.75 5.48 -18.46
CA PRO A 222 -8.48 6.86 -18.13
C PRO A 222 -9.00 7.21 -16.74
N ASN A 223 -8.27 8.09 -16.05
CA ASN A 223 -8.88 8.93 -15.02
C ASN A 223 -10.12 9.62 -15.61
N PRO A 224 -11.13 9.99 -14.81
CA PRO A 224 -12.31 10.72 -15.30
C PRO A 224 -12.01 12.08 -16.02
N PHE A 225 -10.74 12.41 -16.29
CA PHE A 225 -10.24 13.66 -16.85
C PHE A 225 -9.35 13.53 -18.12
N SER A 226 -9.24 12.39 -18.82
CA SER A 226 -8.42 12.30 -20.06
C SER A 226 -8.79 11.12 -20.98
N ILE A 227 -8.49 11.14 -22.29
CA ILE A 227 -8.95 10.16 -23.31
C ILE A 227 -7.78 9.58 -24.15
N ARG A 228 -7.85 8.27 -24.49
CA ARG A 228 -7.06 7.43 -25.47
C ARG A 228 -5.83 6.70 -24.87
N ARG A 229 -5.32 5.53 -25.34
CA ARG A 229 -5.34 4.74 -26.61
C ARG A 229 -5.05 3.24 -26.28
N LEU A 230 -5.55 2.27 -27.07
CA LEU A 230 -5.21 0.83 -26.98
C LEU A 230 -3.80 0.55 -27.52
N ALA A 231 -3.03 -0.33 -26.86
CA ALA A 231 -1.80 -0.90 -27.41
C ALA A 231 -1.76 -2.41 -27.14
N PHE A 232 -1.58 -3.21 -28.18
CA PHE A 232 -1.30 -4.65 -28.10
C PHE A 232 0.22 -4.85 -28.24
N LEU A 233 0.80 -5.72 -27.40
CA LEU A 233 2.16 -6.24 -27.59
C LEU A 233 2.08 -7.76 -27.73
N ILE A 234 2.63 -8.28 -28.82
CA ILE A 234 2.78 -9.72 -29.07
C ILE A 234 4.22 -10.08 -28.71
N PHE A 235 4.42 -11.11 -27.88
CA PHE A 235 5.73 -11.72 -27.60
C PHE A 235 5.76 -13.15 -28.13
#